data_AF-A0A2W4W3A8-F1
#
_entry.id   AF-A0A2W4W3A8-F1
#
_cell.length_a   1.000
_cell.length_b   1.000
_cell.length_c   1.000
_cell.angle_alpha   90.00
_cell.angle_beta   90.00
_cell.angle_gamma   90.00
#
_symmetry.space_group_name_H-M   'P 1'
#
loop_
_entity.id
_entity.type
_entity.pdbx_description
1 polymer ?
#
loop_
_entity_poly.entity_id
_entity_poly.type
_entity_poly.pdbx_seq_one_letter_code
_entity_poly.pdbx_strand_id
1 'polypeptide(L)'
;MAEGAFLERQAKLRFLKEQDPAGKPWAPLRPATVREKKRSGKSSAILSRDKFLAASIFYNVSGSEVRVKPSEEYGIFHQVGNSKRNLPARPFMGFEPGDAEKIGQIFRDHLEGN
;
A
#
# COMPACT_ATOMS: atom_id res chain seq x y z
N MET A 1 -19.09 1.26 2.51
CA MET A 1 -18.59 0.49 1.33
C MET A 1 -17.59 1.29 0.50
N ALA A 2 -17.78 2.60 0.33
CA ALA A 2 -16.90 3.47 -0.46
C ALA A 2 -15.55 3.77 0.23
N GLU A 3 -15.48 3.71 1.56
CA GLU A 3 -14.30 3.97 2.38
C GLU A 3 -13.22 2.90 2.16
N GLY A 4 -13.63 1.63 2.15
CA GLY A 4 -12.73 0.51 1.90
C GLY A 4 -12.16 0.53 0.48
N ALA A 5 -13.01 0.80 -0.50
CA ALA A 5 -12.60 0.95 -1.90
C ALA A 5 -11.62 2.11 -2.09
N PHE A 6 -11.84 3.24 -1.41
CA PHE A 6 -10.92 4.36 -1.41
C PHE A 6 -9.54 3.96 -0.88
N LEU A 7 -9.48 3.31 0.29
CA LEU A 7 -8.20 2.89 0.90
C LEU A 7 -7.46 1.85 0.08
N GLU A 8 -8.17 0.87 -0.48
CA GLU A 8 -7.59 -0.09 -1.41
C GLU A 8 -6.96 0.62 -2.63
N ARG A 9 -7.69 1.58 -3.22
CA ARG A 9 -7.22 2.35 -4.36
C ARG A 9 -5.98 3.19 -4.00
N GLN A 10 -5.99 3.87 -2.86
CA GLN A 10 -4.83 4.67 -2.42
C GLN A 10 -3.60 3.78 -2.20
N ALA A 11 -3.77 2.62 -1.57
CA ALA A 11 -2.69 1.67 -1.39
C ALA A 11 -2.11 1.23 -2.75
N LYS A 12 -2.96 0.87 -3.73
CA LYS A 12 -2.51 0.49 -5.09
C LYS A 12 -1.81 1.63 -5.83
N LEU A 13 -2.28 2.88 -5.70
CA LEU A 13 -1.64 4.05 -6.31
C LEU A 13 -0.22 4.29 -5.78
N ARG A 14 0.04 3.98 -4.52
CA ARG A 14 1.38 4.11 -3.90
C ARG A 14 2.40 3.16 -4.52
N PHE A 15 1.99 1.97 -4.97
CA PHE A 15 2.86 1.07 -5.74
C PHE A 15 3.21 1.64 -7.12
N LEU A 16 2.25 2.29 -7.77
CA LEU A 16 2.48 2.90 -9.09
C LEU A 16 3.40 4.12 -9.00
N LYS A 17 3.26 4.91 -7.93
CA LYS A 17 4.05 6.13 -7.70
C LYS A 17 5.34 5.89 -6.90
N GLU A 18 5.52 4.68 -6.35
CA GLU A 18 6.62 4.30 -5.47
C GLU A 18 6.80 5.25 -4.28
N GLN A 19 5.70 5.62 -3.62
CA GLN A 19 5.68 6.63 -2.56
C GLN A 19 4.87 6.17 -1.35
N ASP A 20 5.13 6.76 -0.20
CA ASP A 20 4.42 6.53 1.03
C ASP A 20 3.10 7.34 1.12
N PRO A 21 2.29 7.17 2.20
CA PRO A 21 1.06 7.93 2.40
C PRO A 21 1.26 9.44 2.48
N ALA A 22 2.43 9.93 2.87
CA ALA A 22 2.75 11.35 2.90
C ALA A 22 3.31 11.88 1.56
N GLY A 23 3.31 11.03 0.51
CA GLY A 23 3.83 11.37 -0.81
C GLY A 23 5.36 11.32 -0.91
N LYS A 24 6.07 10.85 0.11
CA LYS A 24 7.52 10.73 0.08
C LYS A 24 7.92 9.47 -0.70
N PRO A 25 8.87 9.56 -1.65
CA PRO A 25 9.36 8.37 -2.36
C PRO A 25 9.90 7.30 -1.41
N TRP A 26 9.62 6.04 -1.73
CA TRP A 26 10.17 4.92 -0.99
C TRP A 26 11.68 4.84 -1.09
N ALA A 27 12.30 4.27 -0.06
CA ALA A 27 13.73 4.01 -0.07
C ALA A 27 14.11 3.12 -1.28
N PRO A 28 15.13 3.52 -2.07
CA PRO A 28 15.47 2.85 -3.31
C PRO A 28 15.87 1.39 -3.08
N LEU A 29 15.78 0.57 -4.14
CA LEU A 29 16.35 -0.76 -4.12
C LEU A 29 17.87 -0.68 -4.08
N ARG A 30 18.51 -1.67 -3.45
CA ARG A 30 19.97 -1.79 -3.52
C ARG A 30 20.40 -2.02 -4.97
N PRO A 31 21.54 -1.48 -5.42
CA PRO A 31 22.02 -1.67 -6.79
C PRO A 31 22.12 -3.15 -7.19
N ALA A 32 22.53 -4.02 -6.27
CA ALA A 32 22.58 -5.47 -6.50
C ALA A 32 21.20 -6.07 -6.79
N THR A 33 20.16 -5.66 -6.07
CA THR A 33 18.77 -6.10 -6.31
C THR A 33 18.25 -5.61 -7.65
N VAL A 34 18.57 -4.37 -8.04
CA VAL A 34 18.21 -3.84 -9.37
C VAL A 34 18.88 -4.66 -10.48
N ARG A 35 20.17 -4.99 -10.32
CA ARG A 35 20.90 -5.82 -11.29
C ARG A 35 20.30 -7.23 -11.38
N GLU A 36 19.96 -7.86 -10.26
CA GLU A 36 19.32 -9.18 -10.25
C GLU A 36 17.99 -9.16 -10.99
N LYS A 37 17.10 -8.21 -10.67
CA LYS A 37 15.81 -8.05 -11.35
C LYS A 37 15.97 -7.90 -12.86
N LYS A 38 16.89 -7.02 -13.30
CA LYS A 38 17.19 -6.82 -14.73
C LYS A 38 17.68 -8.11 -15.39
N ARG A 39 18.61 -8.82 -14.75
CA ARG A 39 19.15 -10.10 -15.26
C ARG A 39 18.05 -11.17 -15.39
N SER A 40 17.08 -11.16 -14.49
CA SER A 40 15.94 -12.08 -14.51
C SER A 40 14.76 -11.61 -15.39
N GLY A 41 14.91 -10.53 -16.16
CA GLY A 41 13.84 -9.99 -17.01
C GLY A 41 12.65 -9.43 -16.23
N LYS A 42 12.84 -9.09 -14.95
CA LYS A 42 11.79 -8.60 -14.04
C LYS A 42 11.81 -7.08 -13.95
N SER A 43 10.67 -6.50 -13.56
CA SER A 43 10.55 -5.07 -13.32
C SER A 43 11.52 -4.59 -12.23
N SER A 44 12.23 -3.50 -12.52
CA SER A 44 13.09 -2.79 -11.56
C SER A 44 12.32 -1.96 -10.54
N ALA A 45 10.99 -1.83 -10.70
CA ALA A 45 10.13 -1.07 -9.81
C ALA A 45 10.17 -1.60 -8.36
N ILE A 46 10.01 -0.69 -7.40
CA ILE A 46 9.99 -0.98 -5.97
C ILE A 46 8.67 -1.70 -5.63
N LEU A 47 8.78 -2.81 -4.86
CA LEU A 47 7.66 -3.68 -4.47
C LEU A 47 6.79 -4.25 -5.62
N SER A 48 7.25 -4.11 -6.86
CA SER A 48 6.45 -4.45 -8.05
C SER A 48 7.19 -5.43 -8.97
N ARG A 49 7.96 -6.37 -8.41
CA ARG A 49 8.67 -7.42 -9.18
C ARG A 49 7.67 -8.23 -10.02
N ASP A 50 6.64 -8.76 -9.37
CA ASP A 50 5.57 -9.57 -9.98
C ASP A 50 4.16 -9.00 -9.68
N LYS A 51 4.09 -7.83 -9.03
CA LYS A 51 2.85 -7.10 -8.67
C LYS A 51 1.89 -7.83 -7.72
N PHE A 52 2.21 -9.05 -7.26
CA PHE A 52 1.36 -9.83 -6.36
C PHE A 52 1.01 -9.11 -5.06
N LEU A 53 1.98 -8.44 -4.41
CA LEU A 53 1.69 -7.69 -3.18
C LEU A 53 0.62 -6.61 -3.42
N ALA A 54 0.71 -5.84 -4.50
CA ALA A 54 -0.29 -4.83 -4.83
C ALA A 54 -1.65 -5.45 -5.17
N ALA A 55 -1.65 -6.57 -5.90
CA ALA A 55 -2.86 -7.31 -6.25
C ALA A 55 -3.54 -7.94 -5.03
N SER A 56 -2.77 -8.28 -4.00
CA SER A 56 -3.22 -8.90 -2.76
C SER A 56 -3.94 -7.96 -1.79
N ILE A 57 -4.00 -6.66 -2.09
CA ILE A 57 -4.64 -5.67 -1.24
C ILE A 57 -6.10 -5.59 -1.62
N PHE A 58 -6.96 -6.00 -0.69
CA PHE A 58 -8.41 -5.90 -0.78
C PHE A 58 -8.98 -5.40 0.55
N TYR A 59 -10.11 -4.70 0.48
CA TYR A 59 -10.89 -4.37 1.67
C TYR A 59 -12.00 -5.41 1.87
N ASN A 60 -12.29 -5.71 3.14
CA ASN A 60 -13.48 -6.45 3.55
C ASN A 60 -14.33 -5.59 4.47
N VAL A 61 -15.65 -5.64 4.30
CA VAL A 61 -16.62 -4.98 5.17
C VAL A 61 -17.32 -6.05 6.00
N SER A 62 -17.36 -5.89 7.32
CA SER A 62 -18.11 -6.75 8.23
C SER A 62 -18.81 -5.90 9.28
N GLY A 63 -20.14 -5.81 9.20
CA GLY A 63 -20.92 -4.90 10.04
C GLY A 63 -20.47 -3.45 9.84
N SER A 64 -20.03 -2.80 10.92
CA SER A 64 -19.49 -1.43 10.94
C SER A 64 -17.97 -1.35 10.79
N GLU A 65 -17.28 -2.47 10.54
CA GLU A 65 -15.82 -2.51 10.37
C GLU A 65 -15.41 -2.61 8.89
N VAL A 66 -14.45 -1.77 8.49
CA VAL A 66 -13.74 -1.88 7.21
C VAL A 66 -12.30 -2.31 7.49
N ARG A 67 -11.90 -3.46 6.94
CA ARG A 67 -10.56 -4.02 7.12
C ARG A 67 -9.83 -4.08 5.79
N VAL A 68 -8.70 -3.39 5.69
CA VAL A 68 -7.76 -3.49 4.57
C VAL A 68 -6.56 -4.28 5.03
N LYS A 69 -6.24 -5.40 4.36
CA LYS A 69 -5.06 -6.20 4.65
C LYS A 69 -4.44 -6.69 3.34
N PRO A 70 -3.09 -6.69 3.20
CA PRO A 70 -2.45 -7.50 2.19
C PRO A 70 -2.60 -8.98 2.55
N SER A 71 -2.85 -9.86 1.56
CA SER A 71 -2.89 -11.31 1.82
C SER A 71 -1.50 -11.95 1.95
N GLU A 72 -0.45 -11.20 1.62
CA GLU A 72 0.94 -11.69 1.65
C GLU A 72 1.59 -11.45 3.02
N GLU A 73 2.04 -12.53 3.68
CA GLU A 73 2.72 -12.48 4.98
C GLU A 73 3.95 -11.56 4.95
N TYR A 74 4.63 -11.42 3.81
CA TYR A 74 5.79 -10.53 3.68
C TYR A 74 5.43 -9.04 3.57
N GLY A 75 4.15 -8.71 3.34
CA GLY A 75 3.68 -7.32 3.23
C GLY A 75 3.95 -6.50 4.48
N ILE A 76 3.85 -7.10 5.67
CA ILE A 76 4.13 -6.42 6.94
C ILE A 76 5.58 -5.96 7.02
N PHE A 77 6.55 -6.77 6.57
CA PHE A 77 7.96 -6.41 6.60
C PHE A 77 8.28 -5.23 5.67
N HIS A 78 7.50 -5.05 4.60
CA HIS A 78 7.61 -3.85 3.78
C HIS A 78 6.89 -2.66 4.40
N GLN A 79 5.76 -2.88 5.07
CA GLN A 79 5.03 -1.80 5.75
C GLN A 79 5.87 -1.16 6.87
N VAL A 80 6.49 -1.95 7.74
CA VAL A 80 7.23 -1.45 8.91
C VAL A 80 8.76 -1.50 8.76
N GLY A 81 9.26 -2.18 7.74
CA GLY A 81 10.69 -2.46 7.59
C GLY A 81 11.16 -3.65 8.41
N ASN A 82 12.43 -4.03 8.25
CA ASN A 82 13.09 -5.04 9.07
C ASN A 82 14.59 -4.73 9.15
N SER A 83 15.02 -4.16 10.28
CA SER A 83 16.41 -3.76 10.52
C SER A 83 17.37 -4.94 10.48
N LYS A 84 16.99 -6.10 11.04
CA LYS A 84 17.82 -7.32 11.03
C LYS A 84 18.13 -7.81 9.62
N ARG A 85 17.25 -7.53 8.65
CA ARG A 85 17.44 -7.88 7.22
C ARG A 85 17.89 -6.69 6.37
N ASN A 86 18.22 -5.55 7.00
CA ASN A 86 18.54 -4.29 6.32
C ASN A 86 17.47 -3.90 5.28
N LEU A 87 16.20 -4.16 5.61
CA LEU A 87 15.05 -3.86 4.76
C LEU A 87 14.43 -2.53 5.25
N PRO A 88 14.51 -1.45 4.47
CA PRO A 88 13.85 -0.21 4.85
C PRO A 88 12.32 -0.35 4.78
N ALA A 89 11.63 0.42 5.61
CA ALA A 89 10.18 0.56 5.55
C ALA A 89 9.78 1.25 4.24
N ARG A 90 8.70 0.74 3.65
CA ARG A 90 8.05 1.23 2.44
C ARG A 90 6.54 1.18 2.69
N PRO A 91 6.03 2.05 3.57
CA PRO A 91 4.64 2.00 3.95
C PRO A 91 3.77 2.28 2.73
N PHE A 92 2.84 1.37 2.46
CA PHE A 92 1.86 1.47 1.38
C PHE A 92 0.44 1.56 1.94
N MET A 93 0.23 1.10 3.17
CA MET A 93 -1.00 1.33 3.93
C MET A 93 -0.83 2.53 4.87
N GLY A 94 -1.95 3.18 5.19
CA GLY A 94 -2.00 4.35 6.04
C GLY A 94 -2.71 5.52 5.37
N PHE A 95 -2.86 6.59 6.13
CA PHE A 95 -3.60 7.80 5.75
C PHE A 95 -2.63 8.93 5.39
N GLU A 96 -2.94 9.64 4.31
CA GLU A 96 -2.33 10.93 3.96
C GLU A 96 -2.87 12.03 4.90
N PRO A 97 -2.10 13.11 5.17
CA PRO A 97 -2.66 14.33 5.71
C PRO A 97 -3.89 14.79 4.88
N GLY A 98 -5.07 14.86 5.50
CA GLY A 98 -6.35 15.18 4.83
C GLY A 98 -7.22 13.98 4.47
N ASP A 99 -6.71 12.74 4.59
CA ASP A 99 -7.55 11.55 4.42
C ASP A 99 -8.66 11.47 5.48
N ALA A 100 -8.43 11.97 6.70
CA ALA A 100 -9.43 11.99 7.76
C ALA A 100 -10.69 12.80 7.38
N GLU A 101 -10.52 13.90 6.63
CA GLU A 101 -11.64 14.72 6.17
C GLU A 101 -12.42 14.02 5.06
N LYS A 102 -11.72 13.44 4.08
CA LYS A 102 -12.34 12.65 3.00
C LYS A 102 -13.04 11.40 3.54
N ILE A 103 -12.39 10.68 4.45
CA ILE A 103 -12.98 9.52 5.12
C ILE A 103 -14.20 9.94 5.92
N GLY A 104 -14.11 11.06 6.66
CA GLY A 104 -15.24 11.63 7.38
C GLY A 104 -16.40 12.03 6.47
N GLN A 105 -16.12 12.57 5.27
CA GLN A 105 -17.15 12.83 4.25
C GLN A 105 -17.80 11.54 3.77
N ILE A 106 -17.01 10.53 3.38
CA ILE A 106 -17.54 9.25 2.91
C ILE A 106 -18.39 8.57 4.01
N PHE A 107 -17.95 8.62 5.27
CA PHE A 107 -18.74 8.11 6.40
C PHE A 107 -20.04 8.88 6.62
N ARG A 108 -20.02 10.22 6.49
CA ARG A 108 -21.23 11.04 6.60
C ARG A 108 -22.21 10.72 5.47
N ASP A 109 -21.73 10.67 4.23
CA ASP A 109 -22.53 10.31 3.06
C ASP A 109 -23.15 8.91 3.22
N HIS A 110 -22.44 7.98 3.88
CA HIS A 110 -22.97 6.65 4.17
C HIS A 110 -24.03 6.63 5.27
N LEU A 111 -23.91 7.50 6.30
CA LEU A 111 -24.88 7.59 7.40
C LEU A 111 -26.12 8.42 7.05
N GLU A 112 -25.99 9.39 6.13
CA GLU A 112 -27.08 10.28 5.72
C GLU A 112 -27.96 9.71 4.60
N GLY A 113 -27.65 8.50 4.12
CA GLY A 113 -28.55 7.69 3.31
C GLY A 113 -28.63 8.12 1.85
N ASN A 114 -27.83 7.45 1.01
CA ASN A 114 -28.18 7.18 -0.38
C ASN A 114 -28.34 5.66 -0.56
#